data_AF-A0A9D3VK11-F1
#
_entry.id   AF-A0A9D3VK11-F1
#
_cell.length_a   1.000
_cell.length_b   1.000
_cell.length_c   1.000
_cell.angle_alpha   90.00
_cell.angle_beta   90.00
_cell.angle_gamma   90.00
#
_symmetry.space_group_name_H-M   'P 1'
#
loop_
_entity.id
_entity.type
_entity.pdbx_description
1 polymer ?
#
loop_
_entity_poly.entity_id
_entity_poly.type
_entity_poly.pdbx_seq_one_letter_code
_entity_poly.pdbx_strand_id
1 'polypeptide(L)'
;MSSESKFVHFINQLYENDNNKVEYKDFQGLEDALANTAWGKVPDYLKSIGIRIEDARGKTTEFSHTGIQILVCAVIKEMEDMSLEDLDWGTLKKWAAALNYANEHGFQVGFANNLLQRNVVAYFQKEELYRLS
;
A
#
# COMPACT_ATOMS: atom_id res chain seq x y z
N MET A 1 -16.63 21.84 12.27
CA MET A 1 -16.15 21.49 10.91
C MET A 1 -17.15 20.54 10.27
N SER A 2 -17.44 20.68 8.97
CA SER A 2 -18.24 19.72 8.22
C SER A 2 -17.51 18.38 8.07
N SER A 3 -18.23 17.29 7.80
CA SER A 3 -17.62 15.96 7.54
C SER A 3 -16.64 16.02 6.36
N GLU A 4 -16.98 16.75 5.30
CA GLU A 4 -16.10 16.99 4.16
C GLU A 4 -14.78 17.68 4.56
N SER A 5 -14.85 18.75 5.37
CA SER A 5 -13.65 19.46 5.85
C SER A 5 -12.77 18.57 6.73
N LYS A 6 -13.37 17.71 7.55
CA LYS A 6 -12.63 16.72 8.34
C LYS A 6 -11.95 15.68 7.45
N PHE A 7 -12.63 15.20 6.41
CA PHE A 7 -12.06 14.23 5.48
C PHE A 7 -10.89 14.81 4.69
N VAL A 8 -11.01 16.04 4.18
CA VAL A 8 -9.91 16.73 3.51
C VAL A 8 -8.71 16.89 4.44
N HIS A 9 -8.94 17.29 5.69
CA HIS A 9 -7.86 17.39 6.68
C HIS A 9 -7.20 16.03 6.95
N PHE A 10 -8.01 14.97 7.07
CA PHE A 10 -7.54 13.60 7.26
C PHE A 10 -6.67 13.12 6.10
N ILE A 11 -7.09 13.35 4.86
CA ILE A 11 -6.31 13.03 3.65
C ILE A 11 -4.99 13.80 3.62
N ASN A 12 -5.00 15.09 3.95
CA ASN A 12 -3.78 15.89 3.98
C ASN A 12 -2.77 15.30 4.97
N GLN A 13 -3.21 14.89 6.16
CA GLN A 13 -2.33 14.22 7.13
C GLN A 13 -1.78 12.87 6.66
N LEU A 14 -2.53 12.12 5.84
CA LEU A 14 -2.06 10.84 5.28
C LEU A 14 -0.86 11.04 4.36
N TYR A 15 -0.89 12.12 3.60
CA TYR A 15 0.10 12.46 2.56
C TYR A 15 1.12 13.50 3.02
N GLU A 16 1.09 13.93 4.27
CA GLU A 16 2.14 14.77 4.85
C GLU A 16 3.50 14.05 4.80
N ASN A 17 4.54 14.78 4.39
CA ASN A 17 5.91 14.29 4.19
C ASN A 17 6.66 13.99 5.50
N ASP A 18 6.01 13.30 6.44
CA ASP A 18 6.74 12.60 7.48
C ASP A 18 7.52 11.45 6.82
N ASN A 19 8.77 11.25 7.27
CA ASN A 19 9.77 10.33 6.73
C ASN A 19 9.34 8.84 6.84
N ASN A 20 8.24 8.48 6.17
CA ASN A 20 7.61 7.17 6.14
C ASN A 20 8.37 6.26 5.19
N LYS A 21 9.66 6.05 5.45
CA LYS A 21 10.43 5.03 4.75
C LYS A 21 9.83 3.67 5.09
N VAL A 22 9.54 2.90 4.06
CA VAL A 22 9.00 1.54 4.18
C VAL A 22 10.07 0.55 3.74
N GLU A 23 10.31 -0.44 4.56
CA GLU A 23 11.27 -1.52 4.34
C GLU A 23 10.55 -2.89 4.30
N TYR A 24 11.23 -3.93 3.82
CA TYR A 24 10.62 -5.26 3.72
C TYR A 24 10.18 -5.84 5.07
N LYS A 25 10.90 -5.51 6.15
CA LYS A 25 10.59 -5.95 7.53
C LYS A 25 9.27 -5.38 8.06
N ASP A 26 8.75 -4.32 7.43
CA ASP A 26 7.47 -3.70 7.82
C ASP A 26 6.26 -4.49 7.30
N PHE A 27 6.50 -5.54 6.51
CA PHE A 27 5.48 -6.46 5.99
C PHE A 27 5.71 -7.85 6.57
N GLN A 28 4.64 -8.41 7.14
CA GLN A 28 4.71 -9.69 7.83
C GLN A 28 5.22 -10.81 6.89
N GLY A 29 6.34 -11.43 7.25
CA GLY A 29 6.93 -12.57 6.55
C GLY A 29 7.59 -12.26 5.21
N LEU A 30 7.65 -10.99 4.78
CA LEU A 30 8.22 -10.64 3.47
C LEU A 30 9.74 -10.84 3.42
N GLU A 31 10.46 -10.43 4.47
CA GLU A 31 11.92 -10.61 4.55
C GLU A 31 12.32 -12.09 4.50
N ASP A 32 11.63 -12.94 5.27
CA ASP A 32 11.84 -14.39 5.27
C ASP A 32 11.52 -15.03 3.91
N ALA A 33 10.44 -14.57 3.26
CA ALA A 33 10.09 -15.06 1.94
C ALA A 33 11.12 -14.65 0.89
N LEU A 34 11.68 -13.44 0.98
CA LEU A 34 12.73 -12.96 0.09
C LEU A 34 14.04 -13.71 0.29
N ALA A 35 14.39 -14.09 1.52
CA ALA A 35 15.56 -14.92 1.80
C ALA A 35 15.52 -16.28 1.08
N ASN A 36 14.32 -16.80 0.83
CA ASN A 36 14.09 -18.06 0.12
C ASN A 36 13.76 -17.88 -1.38
N THR A 37 13.67 -16.63 -1.85
CA THR A 37 13.33 -16.30 -3.24
C THR A 37 14.59 -16.06 -4.04
N ALA A 38 14.65 -16.55 -5.28
CA ALA A 38 15.79 -16.27 -6.15
C ALA A 38 15.97 -14.75 -6.36
N TRP A 39 17.21 -14.30 -6.38
CA TRP A 39 17.53 -12.87 -6.49
C TRP A 39 16.85 -12.23 -7.70
N GLY A 40 16.22 -11.07 -7.48
CA GLY A 40 15.50 -10.34 -8.52
C GLY A 40 14.14 -10.93 -8.89
N LYS A 41 13.56 -11.82 -8.07
CA LYS A 41 12.20 -12.35 -8.28
C LYS A 41 11.24 -11.92 -7.18
N VAL A 42 9.97 -11.85 -7.55
CA VAL A 42 8.85 -11.70 -6.62
C VAL A 42 8.60 -13.05 -5.91
N PRO A 43 8.43 -13.09 -4.58
CA PRO A 43 8.08 -14.31 -3.86
C PRO A 43 6.79 -14.98 -4.39
N ASP A 44 6.71 -16.31 -4.31
CA ASP A 44 5.63 -17.07 -4.95
C ASP A 44 4.22 -16.65 -4.49
N TYR A 45 4.05 -16.34 -3.20
CA TYR A 45 2.74 -15.91 -2.66
C TYR A 45 2.30 -14.53 -3.16
N LEU A 46 3.21 -13.71 -3.69
CA LEU A 46 2.94 -12.39 -4.28
C LEU A 46 2.90 -12.42 -5.81
N LYS A 47 3.22 -13.55 -6.42
CA LYS A 47 3.39 -13.67 -7.88
C LYS A 47 2.13 -13.32 -8.66
N SER A 48 0.96 -13.73 -8.17
CA SER A 48 -0.33 -13.40 -8.80
C SER A 48 -0.61 -11.89 -8.80
N ILE A 49 -0.24 -11.18 -7.74
CA ILE A 49 -0.33 -9.71 -7.66
C ILE A 49 0.70 -9.08 -8.60
N GLY A 50 1.92 -9.62 -8.65
CA GLY A 50 2.97 -9.17 -9.58
C GLY A 50 2.50 -9.20 -11.04
N ILE A 51 1.82 -10.27 -11.45
CA ILE A 51 1.23 -10.40 -12.80
C ILE A 51 0.14 -9.33 -13.02
N ARG A 52 -0.78 -9.15 -12.07
CA ARG A 52 -1.82 -8.12 -12.15
C ARG A 52 -1.24 -6.71 -12.29
N ILE A 53 -0.10 -6.43 -11.64
CA ILE A 53 0.61 -5.15 -11.77
C ILE A 53 1.16 -4.97 -13.19
N GLU A 54 1.83 -5.97 -13.73
CA GLU A 54 2.40 -5.91 -15.09
C GLU A 54 1.32 -5.74 -16.15
N ASP A 55 0.21 -6.49 -16.02
CA ASP A 55 -0.97 -6.36 -16.88
C ASP A 55 -1.55 -4.95 -16.81
N ALA A 56 -1.73 -4.40 -15.60
CA ALA A 56 -2.25 -3.05 -15.41
C ALA A 56 -1.32 -1.95 -15.95
N ARG A 57 0.00 -2.20 -15.94
CA ARG A 57 1.00 -1.29 -16.50
C ARG A 57 1.22 -1.49 -18.01
N GLY A 58 0.70 -2.58 -18.58
CA GLY A 58 0.91 -2.97 -19.98
C GLY A 58 2.36 -3.34 -20.31
N LYS A 59 3.19 -3.62 -19.30
CA LYS A 59 4.60 -3.99 -19.48
C LYS A 59 5.14 -4.79 -18.29
N THR A 60 6.10 -5.66 -18.58
CA THR A 60 6.86 -6.38 -17.56
C THR A 60 7.67 -5.42 -16.70
N THR A 61 7.93 -5.83 -15.45
CA THR A 61 8.79 -5.05 -14.56
C THR A 61 10.26 -5.22 -14.94
N GLU A 62 10.94 -4.09 -15.10
CA GLU A 62 12.39 -4.06 -15.31
C GLU A 62 13.13 -4.44 -14.03
N PHE A 63 14.31 -5.05 -14.14
CA PHE A 63 15.09 -5.51 -12.99
C PHE A 63 15.39 -4.38 -11.97
N SER A 64 15.60 -3.15 -12.44
CA SER A 64 15.78 -1.95 -11.60
C SER A 64 14.57 -1.63 -10.72
N HIS A 65 13.37 -2.06 -11.12
CA HIS A 65 12.11 -1.82 -10.43
C HIS A 65 11.60 -3.03 -9.64
N THR A 66 12.31 -4.17 -9.64
CA THR A 66 11.86 -5.38 -8.94
C THR A 66 11.61 -5.13 -7.45
N GLY A 67 12.49 -4.40 -6.77
CA GLY A 67 12.31 -4.07 -5.36
C GLY A 67 11.03 -3.26 -5.11
N ILE A 68 10.74 -2.31 -5.99
CA ILE A 68 9.51 -1.50 -5.94
C ILE A 68 8.28 -2.37 -6.17
N GLN A 69 8.32 -3.26 -7.18
CA GLN A 69 7.22 -4.19 -7.43
C GLN A 69 6.94 -5.08 -6.22
N ILE A 70 7.98 -5.60 -5.55
CA ILE A 70 7.83 -6.43 -4.35
C ILE A 70 7.11 -5.64 -3.24
N LEU A 71 7.52 -4.39 -2.98
CA LEU A 71 6.85 -3.54 -2.00
C LEU A 71 5.39 -3.30 -2.37
N VAL A 72 5.10 -2.92 -3.62
CA VAL A 72 3.73 -2.67 -4.07
C VAL A 72 2.87 -3.95 -3.99
N CYS A 73 3.43 -5.12 -4.32
CA CYS A 73 2.75 -6.40 -4.14
C CYS A 73 2.38 -6.65 -2.67
N ALA A 74 3.31 -6.41 -1.74
CA ALA A 74 3.08 -6.61 -0.32
C ALA A 74 1.99 -5.67 0.22
N VAL A 75 2.00 -4.40 -0.20
CA VAL A 75 0.96 -3.43 0.14
C VAL A 75 -0.41 -3.85 -0.39
N ILE A 76 -0.51 -4.26 -1.65
CA ILE A 76 -1.77 -4.77 -2.23
C ILE A 76 -2.25 -5.99 -1.46
N LYS A 77 -1.34 -6.90 -1.11
CA LYS A 77 -1.68 -8.11 -0.35
C LYS A 77 -2.28 -7.77 1.01
N GLU A 78 -1.63 -6.90 1.79
CA GLU A 78 -2.17 -6.45 3.07
C GLU A 78 -3.51 -5.72 2.90
N MET A 79 -3.66 -4.86 1.89
CA MET A 79 -4.94 -4.17 1.62
C MET A 79 -6.08 -5.12 1.24
N GLU A 80 -5.78 -6.27 0.63
CA GLU A 80 -6.76 -7.29 0.26
C GLU A 80 -7.10 -8.24 1.42
N ASP A 81 -6.15 -8.47 2.34
CA ASP A 81 -6.32 -9.43 3.44
C ASP A 81 -6.78 -8.80 4.76
N MET A 82 -6.42 -7.54 5.01
CA MET A 82 -6.64 -6.91 6.31
C MET A 82 -8.11 -6.55 6.52
N SER A 83 -8.61 -6.88 7.71
CA SER A 83 -9.96 -6.49 8.11
C SER A 83 -10.01 -4.99 8.47
N LEU A 84 -11.19 -4.39 8.33
CA LEU A 84 -11.40 -3.01 8.78
C LEU A 84 -11.25 -2.88 10.31
N GLU A 85 -11.42 -3.96 11.07
CA GLU A 85 -11.28 -3.96 12.54
C GLU A 85 -9.82 -3.80 12.96
N ASP A 86 -8.91 -4.51 12.28
CA ASP A 86 -7.46 -4.49 12.53
C ASP A 86 -6.75 -3.29 11.91
N LEU A 87 -7.39 -2.62 10.95
CA LEU A 87 -6.81 -1.46 10.26
C LEU A 87 -6.62 -0.28 11.21
N ASP A 88 -5.38 0.17 11.31
CA ASP A 88 -4.96 1.37 12.05
C ASP A 88 -4.36 2.46 11.15
N TRP A 89 -4.17 3.64 11.73
CA TRP A 89 -3.62 4.79 11.03
C TRP A 89 -2.16 4.60 10.56
N GLY A 90 -1.34 3.90 11.34
CA GLY A 90 0.05 3.62 10.98
C GLY A 90 0.15 2.74 9.74
N THR A 91 -0.77 1.77 9.62
CA THR A 91 -0.89 0.90 8.45
C THR A 91 -1.30 1.69 7.21
N LEU A 92 -2.28 2.59 7.32
CA LEU A 92 -2.65 3.48 6.21
C LEU A 92 -1.47 4.33 5.74
N LYS A 93 -0.70 4.92 6.68
CA LYS A 93 0.52 5.68 6.35
C LYS A 93 1.56 4.82 5.66
N LYS A 94 1.79 3.59 6.15
CA LYS A 94 2.72 2.63 5.54
C LYS A 94 2.34 2.35 4.09
N TRP A 95 1.08 2.05 3.82
CA TRP A 95 0.59 1.79 2.46
C TRP A 95 0.72 3.03 1.56
N ALA A 96 0.30 4.21 2.05
CA ALA A 96 0.42 5.46 1.31
C ALA A 96 1.88 5.79 0.95
N ALA A 97 2.79 5.62 1.90
CA ALA A 97 4.19 5.92 1.68
C ALA A 97 4.87 4.98 0.68
N ALA A 98 4.58 3.68 0.76
CA ALA A 98 5.09 2.71 -0.22
C ALA A 98 4.58 2.99 -1.65
N LEU A 99 3.30 3.35 -1.80
CA LEU A 99 2.74 3.71 -3.11
C LEU A 99 3.27 5.06 -3.62
N ASN A 100 3.49 6.05 -2.74
CA ASN A 100 4.11 7.32 -3.11
C ASN A 100 5.55 7.12 -3.59
N TYR A 101 6.33 6.33 -2.85
CA TYR A 101 7.69 5.97 -3.25
C TYR A 101 7.72 5.32 -4.64
N ALA A 102 6.79 4.40 -4.91
CA ALA A 102 6.65 3.79 -6.23
C ALA A 102 6.32 4.83 -7.32
N ASN A 103 5.38 5.76 -7.04
CA ASN A 103 5.02 6.82 -7.98
C ASN A 103 6.18 7.78 -8.27
N GLU A 104 6.94 8.19 -7.26
CA GLU A 104 8.14 9.05 -7.39
C GLU A 104 9.21 8.42 -8.29
N HIS A 105 9.27 7.09 -8.34
CA HIS A 105 10.20 6.32 -9.17
C HIS A 105 9.58 5.84 -10.48
N GLY A 106 8.43 6.40 -10.91
CA GLY A 106 7.80 6.05 -12.18
C GLY A 106 7.16 4.66 -12.23
N PHE A 107 6.93 4.04 -11.07
CA PHE A 107 6.28 2.74 -10.92
C PHE A 107 4.82 2.90 -10.48
N GLN A 108 4.03 3.65 -11.25
CA GLN A 108 2.63 3.89 -10.94
C GLN A 108 1.78 2.64 -11.16
N VAL A 109 0.92 2.31 -10.18
CA VAL A 109 -0.04 1.20 -10.24
C VAL A 109 -1.44 1.72 -9.89
N GLY A 110 -2.21 2.11 -10.91
CA GLY A 110 -3.47 2.83 -10.71
C GLY A 110 -4.49 2.11 -9.83
N PHE A 111 -4.61 0.78 -9.95
CA PHE A 111 -5.55 0.04 -9.12
C PHE A 111 -5.13 -0.05 -7.65
N ALA A 112 -3.83 0.01 -7.35
CA ALA A 112 -3.33 0.03 -5.97
C ALA A 112 -3.72 1.34 -5.27
N ASN A 113 -3.61 2.48 -5.97
CA ASN A 113 -4.06 3.78 -5.45
C ASN A 113 -5.58 3.78 -5.19
N ASN A 114 -6.37 3.19 -6.08
CA ASN A 114 -7.81 3.05 -5.88
C ASN A 114 -8.14 2.16 -4.66
N LEU A 115 -7.36 1.10 -4.43
CA LEU A 115 -7.53 0.22 -3.29
C LEU A 115 -7.20 0.94 -1.97
N LEU A 116 -6.12 1.72 -1.94
CA LEU A 116 -5.79 2.57 -0.79
C LEU A 116 -6.91 3.56 -0.50
N GLN A 117 -7.42 4.25 -1.52
CA GLN A 117 -8.50 5.23 -1.35
C GLN A 117 -9.76 4.60 -0.73
N ARG A 118 -10.13 3.38 -1.14
CA ARG A 118 -11.28 2.66 -0.56
C ARG A 118 -11.06 2.35 0.92
N ASN A 119 -9.88 1.85 1.27
CA ASN A 119 -9.52 1.56 2.67
C ASN A 119 -9.50 2.82 3.54
N VAL A 120 -8.97 3.93 3.02
CA VAL A 120 -8.95 5.23 3.68
C VAL A 120 -10.36 5.75 3.96
N VAL A 121 -11.27 5.65 2.98
CA VAL A 121 -12.67 6.05 3.17
C VAL A 121 -13.36 5.17 4.21
N ALA A 122 -13.17 3.85 4.14
CA ALA A 122 -13.76 2.91 5.11
C ALA A 122 -13.27 3.19 6.53
N TYR A 123 -11.97 3.42 6.71
CA TYR A 123 -11.37 3.77 7.99
C TYR A 123 -11.93 5.10 8.53
N PHE A 124 -11.97 6.15 7.71
CA PHE A 124 -12.52 7.44 8.13
C PHE A 124 -13.98 7.33 8.58
N GLN A 125 -14.80 6.56 7.85
CA GLN A 125 -16.20 6.32 8.22
C GLN A 125 -16.31 5.57 9.55
N LYS A 126 -15.49 4.54 9.78
CA LYS A 126 -15.40 3.82 11.05
C LYS A 126 -15.08 4.78 12.21
N GLU A 127 -14.05 5.61 12.05
CA GLU A 127 -13.64 6.58 13.07
C GLU A 127 -14.73 7.61 13.39
N GLU A 128 -15.41 8.16 12.37
CA GLU A 128 -16.50 9.10 12.61
C GLU A 128 -17.73 8.44 13.24
N LEU A 129 -18.00 7.16 12.96
CA LEU A 129 -19.07 6.41 13.63
C LEU A 129 -18.78 6.19 15.12
N TYR A 130 -17.56 5.77 15.49
CA TYR A 130 -17.18 5.60 16.91
C TYR A 130 -17.16 6.89 17.70
N ARG A 131 -16.97 8.05 17.05
CA ARG A 131 -17.07 9.35 17.70
C ARG A 131 -18.50 9.78 18.02
N LEU A 132 -19.49 9.12 17.43
CA LEU A 132 -20.91 9.42 17.61
C LEU A 132 -21.61 8.44 18.57
N SER A 133 -20.98 7.31 18.92
CA SER A 133 -21.44 6.32 19.89
C SER A 133 -20.99 6.64 21.31
#